data_AF-A0A6C0IDK7-F1
#
_entry.id   AF-A0A6C0IDK7-F1
#
_cell.length_a   1.000
_cell.length_b   1.000
_cell.length_c   1.000
_cell.angle_alpha   90.00
_cell.angle_beta   90.00
_cell.angle_gamma   90.00
#
_symmetry.space_group_name_H-M   'P 1'
#
loop_
_entity.id
_entity.type
_entity.pdbx_description
1 polymer ?
#
loop_
_entity_poly.entity_id
_entity_poly.type
_entity_poly.pdbx_seq_one_letter_code
_entity_poly.pdbx_strand_id
1 'polypeptide(L)'
;MPVTRRNRRGAKGWKNLSPGAHQRTVMLKKCGQKCFLGRHKSFPICSKNTCKVNSKGVYAAYIRGRQYSSKGQKYRNIAKKANRMLIKMGAKL
;
A
#
# COMPACT_ATOMS: atom_id res chain seq x y z
N MET A 1 6.05 17.03 20.90
CA MET A 1 6.25 16.98 19.43
C MET A 1 4.88 16.95 18.74
N PRO A 2 4.41 18.05 18.12
CA PRO A 2 3.06 18.09 17.52
C PRO A 2 3.06 17.28 16.22
N VAL A 3 2.21 16.25 16.16
CA VAL A 3 2.01 15.42 14.97
C VAL A 3 1.42 16.32 13.87
N THR A 4 2.23 16.65 12.86
CA THR A 4 1.82 17.54 11.77
C THR A 4 0.52 17.04 11.11
N ARG A 5 -0.42 17.96 10.94
CA ARG A 5 -1.80 17.79 10.43
C ARG A 5 -1.90 17.13 9.03
N ARG A 6 -0.78 16.86 8.36
CA ARG A 6 -0.69 16.29 6.99
C ARG A 6 -0.87 14.78 6.92
N ASN A 7 -0.66 14.02 8.00
CA ASN A 7 -0.62 12.55 7.94
C ASN A 7 -2.00 11.86 8.03
N ARG A 8 -3.06 12.55 8.48
CA ARG A 8 -4.43 11.98 8.55
C ARG A 8 -5.14 11.86 7.19
N ARG A 9 -4.57 12.39 6.10
CA ARG A 9 -5.16 12.32 4.74
C ARG A 9 -4.57 11.21 3.85
N GLY A 10 -3.56 10.46 4.31
CA GLY A 10 -2.75 9.57 3.48
C GLY A 10 -3.52 8.45 2.74
N ALA A 11 -4.61 7.95 3.32
CA ALA A 11 -5.47 6.94 2.67
C ALA A 11 -6.80 7.50 2.12
N LYS A 12 -7.11 8.78 2.36
CA LYS A 12 -8.41 9.36 1.95
C LYS A 12 -8.45 9.43 0.42
N GLY A 13 -9.47 8.82 -0.17
CA GLY A 13 -9.61 8.67 -1.62
C GLY A 13 -8.88 7.47 -2.24
N TRP A 14 -8.13 6.67 -1.45
CA TRP A 14 -7.51 5.44 -1.98
C TRP A 14 -8.57 4.45 -2.48
N LYS A 15 -9.76 4.38 -1.89
CA LYS A 15 -10.87 3.54 -2.38
C LYS A 15 -11.19 3.78 -3.87
N ASN A 16 -11.11 5.04 -4.33
CA ASN A 16 -11.44 5.43 -5.70
C ASN A 16 -10.28 5.16 -6.68
N LEU A 17 -9.05 5.11 -6.16
CA LEU A 17 -7.82 4.87 -6.90
C LEU A 17 -7.35 3.41 -6.85
N SER A 18 -7.86 2.65 -5.88
CA SER A 18 -7.49 1.25 -5.64
C SER A 18 -8.10 0.38 -6.73
N PRO A 19 -7.32 -0.58 -7.28
CA PRO A 19 -7.86 -1.52 -8.25
C PRO A 19 -8.89 -2.45 -7.61
N GLY A 20 -10.02 -2.65 -8.31
CA GLY A 20 -11.02 -3.67 -8.00
C GLY A 20 -10.50 -5.10 -8.23
N ALA A 21 -11.30 -6.13 -7.92
CA ALA A 21 -10.86 -7.53 -7.96
C ALA A 21 -10.39 -7.98 -9.36
N HIS A 22 -11.18 -7.69 -10.40
CA HIS A 22 -10.81 -7.99 -11.78
C HIS A 22 -9.56 -7.19 -12.19
N GLN A 23 -9.54 -5.88 -11.89
CA GLN A 23 -8.42 -4.99 -12.19
C GLN A 23 -7.11 -5.45 -11.51
N ARG A 24 -7.16 -5.96 -10.27
CA ARG A 24 -5.98 -6.53 -9.60
C ARG A 24 -5.42 -7.74 -10.35
N THR A 25 -6.29 -8.56 -10.92
CA THR A 25 -5.86 -9.72 -11.72
C THR A 25 -5.18 -9.28 -13.01
N VAL A 26 -5.77 -8.32 -13.72
CA VAL A 26 -5.20 -7.73 -14.94
C VAL A 26 -3.87 -7.02 -14.62
N MET A 27 -3.82 -6.25 -13.54
CA MET A 27 -2.59 -5.56 -13.12
C MET A 27 -1.51 -6.53 -12.65
N LEU A 28 -1.86 -7.66 -12.04
CA LEU A 28 -0.88 -8.68 -11.70
C LEU A 28 -0.27 -9.31 -12.97
N LYS A 29 -1.08 -9.52 -14.02
CA LYS A 29 -0.59 -10.00 -15.33
C LYS A 29 0.26 -8.95 -16.06
N LYS A 30 -0.15 -7.67 -16.06
CA LYS A 30 0.53 -6.59 -16.80
C LYS A 30 1.75 -6.01 -16.07
N CYS A 31 1.61 -5.71 -14.79
CA CYS A 31 2.62 -5.03 -14.00
C CYS A 31 3.47 -6.01 -13.16
N GLY A 32 3.00 -7.23 -12.93
CA GLY A 32 3.65 -8.19 -12.05
C GLY A 32 3.48 -7.88 -10.55
N GLN A 33 4.30 -8.55 -9.73
CA GLN A 33 4.24 -8.43 -8.27
C GLN A 33 4.78 -7.10 -7.73
N LYS A 34 5.44 -6.27 -8.55
CA LYS A 34 5.96 -4.96 -8.11
C LYS A 34 4.89 -4.03 -7.53
N CYS A 35 3.65 -4.20 -8.00
CA CYS A 35 2.49 -3.42 -7.58
C CYS A 35 1.74 -4.02 -6.38
N PHE A 36 2.21 -5.14 -5.85
CA PHE A 36 1.56 -5.86 -4.76
C PHE A 36 2.53 -6.19 -3.64
N LEU A 37 2.26 -5.67 -2.46
CA LEU A 37 3.06 -5.90 -1.26
C LEU A 37 2.59 -7.15 -0.52
N GLY A 38 2.93 -8.33 -1.03
CA GLY A 38 2.58 -9.62 -0.41
C GLY A 38 2.22 -10.69 -1.43
N ARG A 39 1.61 -11.80 -0.97
CA ARG A 39 1.25 -12.91 -1.85
C ARG A 39 0.12 -12.51 -2.80
N HIS A 40 0.32 -12.73 -4.10
CA HIS A 40 -0.63 -12.45 -5.18
C HIS A 40 -1.19 -11.01 -5.16
N LYS A 41 -2.52 -10.86 -4.96
CA LYS A 41 -3.30 -9.62 -5.16
C LYS A 41 -3.62 -8.90 -3.84
N SER A 42 -2.95 -9.29 -2.75
CA SER A 42 -3.40 -8.99 -1.38
C SER A 42 -3.28 -7.52 -0.99
N PHE A 43 -2.20 -6.84 -1.42
CA PHE A 43 -1.93 -5.44 -1.02
C PHE A 43 -1.55 -4.60 -2.23
N PRO A 44 -2.54 -4.05 -2.96
CA PRO A 44 -2.26 -3.16 -4.07
C PRO A 44 -1.61 -1.87 -3.56
N ILE A 45 -0.47 -1.51 -4.15
CA ILE A 45 0.22 -0.23 -3.90
C ILE A 45 0.26 0.68 -5.11
N CYS A 46 -0.03 0.15 -6.30
CA CYS A 46 -0.17 0.93 -7.52
C CYS A 46 -1.62 1.40 -7.71
N SER A 47 -1.78 2.55 -8.35
CA SER A 47 -3.12 3.06 -8.69
C SER A 47 -3.74 2.23 -9.82
N LYS A 48 -5.07 2.12 -9.86
CA LYS A 48 -5.81 1.39 -10.91
C LYS A 48 -5.35 1.81 -12.30
N ASN A 49 -5.21 0.85 -13.21
CA ASN A 49 -4.75 1.03 -14.59
C ASN A 49 -3.33 1.62 -14.73
N THR A 50 -2.54 1.67 -13.65
CA THR A 50 -1.15 2.14 -13.71
C THR A 50 -0.21 1.12 -13.07
N CYS A 51 1.01 1.01 -13.60
CA CYS A 51 2.07 0.23 -12.96
C CYS A 51 2.96 1.10 -12.04
N LYS A 52 2.46 2.26 -11.60
CA LYS A 52 3.21 3.25 -10.80
C LYS A 52 2.78 3.17 -9.34
N VAL A 53 3.77 3.08 -8.45
CA VAL A 53 3.54 3.02 -7.01
C VAL A 53 3.05 4.37 -6.51
N ASN A 54 1.97 4.36 -5.71
CA ASN A 54 1.39 5.56 -5.15
C ASN A 54 1.59 5.55 -3.63
N SER A 55 2.08 6.66 -3.06
CA SER A 55 2.28 6.81 -1.62
C SER A 55 1.00 6.53 -0.82
N LYS A 56 -0.18 6.85 -1.36
CA LYS A 56 -1.48 6.52 -0.75
C LYS A 56 -1.74 5.00 -0.68
N GLY A 57 -1.35 4.28 -1.73
CA GLY A 57 -1.48 2.82 -1.79
C GLY A 57 -0.51 2.12 -0.84
N VAL A 58 0.73 2.62 -0.77
CA VAL A 58 1.72 2.14 0.20
C VAL A 58 1.25 2.42 1.63
N TYR A 59 0.65 3.59 1.89
CA TYR A 59 0.09 3.93 3.19
C TYR A 59 -1.10 3.03 3.57
N ALA A 60 -1.99 2.73 2.61
CA ALA A 60 -3.07 1.77 2.81
C ALA A 60 -2.54 0.36 3.12
N ALA A 61 -1.50 -0.09 2.41
CA ALA A 61 -0.83 -1.35 2.68
C ALA A 61 -0.17 -1.38 4.07
N TYR A 62 0.44 -0.26 4.49
CA TYR A 62 0.99 -0.11 5.84
C TYR A 62 -0.09 -0.24 6.92
N ILE A 63 -1.21 0.47 6.80
CA ILE A 63 -2.32 0.40 7.76
C ILE A 63 -2.86 -1.03 7.84
N ARG A 64 -3.15 -1.66 6.70
CA ARG A 64 -3.68 -3.04 6.69
C ARG A 64 -2.66 -4.04 7.23
N GLY A 65 -1.38 -3.89 6.90
CA GLY A 65 -0.31 -4.72 7.46
C GLY A 65 -0.19 -4.57 8.99
N ARG A 66 -0.37 -3.37 9.53
CA ARG A 66 -0.42 -3.11 10.97
C ARG A 66 -1.68 -3.70 11.62
N GLN A 67 -2.84 -3.55 10.99
CA GLN A 67 -4.11 -4.10 11.47
C GLN A 67 -4.04 -5.63 11.61
N TYR A 68 -3.42 -6.32 10.66
CA TYR A 68 -3.26 -7.78 10.69
C TYR A 68 -1.92 -8.23 11.29
N SER A 69 -1.19 -7.34 11.96
CA SER A 69 0.14 -7.65 12.52
C SER A 69 0.11 -8.72 13.62
N SER A 70 -1.02 -8.89 14.30
CA SER A 70 -1.26 -9.98 15.25
C SER A 70 -1.52 -11.34 14.57
N LYS A 71 -1.95 -11.34 13.31
CA LYS A 71 -2.28 -12.56 12.54
C LYS A 71 -1.06 -13.23 11.88
N GLY A 72 0.14 -12.79 12.22
CA GLY A 72 1.39 -13.45 11.83
C GLY A 72 2.49 -12.54 11.26
N GLN A 73 3.70 -13.10 11.23
CA GLN A 73 4.95 -12.45 10.78
C GLN A 73 4.83 -11.80 9.39
N LYS A 74 4.08 -12.44 8.48
CA LYS A 74 3.90 -11.96 7.10
C LYS A 74 3.33 -10.54 7.03
N TYR A 75 2.33 -10.22 7.85
CA TYR A 75 1.70 -8.89 7.85
C TYR A 75 2.60 -7.84 8.51
N ARG A 76 3.35 -8.23 9.54
CA ARG A 76 4.40 -7.38 10.16
C ARG A 76 5.47 -7.00 9.13
N ASN A 77 5.93 -7.96 8.33
CA ASN A 77 6.93 -7.71 7.29
C ASN A 77 6.39 -6.79 6.19
N ILE A 78 5.13 -6.97 5.79
CA ILE A 78 4.46 -6.09 4.82
C ILE A 78 4.37 -4.66 5.37
N ALA A 79 3.97 -4.49 6.64
CA ALA A 79 3.96 -3.18 7.28
C ALA A 79 5.36 -2.55 7.34
N LYS A 80 6.39 -3.30 7.72
CA LYS A 80 7.78 -2.81 7.73
C LYS A 80 8.24 -2.36 6.35
N LYS A 81 7.98 -3.17 5.31
CA LYS A 81 8.37 -2.85 3.93
C LYS A 81 7.63 -1.64 3.38
N ALA A 82 6.31 -1.55 3.63
CA ALA A 82 5.52 -0.38 3.27
C ALA A 82 6.00 0.89 4.00
N ASN A 83 6.37 0.79 5.28
CA ASN A 83 6.90 1.91 6.05
C ASN A 83 8.23 2.43 5.45
N ARG A 84 9.16 1.52 5.10
CA ARG A 84 10.42 1.88 4.43
C ARG A 84 10.16 2.58 3.09
N MET A 85 9.19 2.10 2.30
CA MET A 85 8.83 2.75 1.04
C MET A 85 8.26 4.15 1.26
N LEU A 86 7.43 4.36 2.29
CA LEU A 86 6.92 5.69 2.62
C LEU A 86 8.02 6.67 3.03
N ILE A 87 8.99 6.20 3.83
CA ILE A 87 10.15 7.00 4.24
C ILE A 87 10.99 7.36 3.01
N LYS A 88 11.29 6.38 2.14
CA LYS A 88 12.05 6.61 0.90
C LYS A 88 11.34 7.56 -0.06
N MET A 89 10.01 7.63 -0.02
CA MET A 89 9.19 8.55 -0.81
C MET A 89 9.02 9.94 -0.17
N GLY A 90 9.59 10.19 1.02
CA GLY A 90 9.38 11.43 1.78
C GLY A 90 7.93 11.63 2.25
N ALA A 91 7.09 10.60 2.15
CA ALA A 91 5.67 10.64 2.51
C ALA A 91 5.42 10.38 4.00
N LYS A 92 6.46 9.97 4.73
CA LYS A 92 6.45 9.74 6.17
C LYS A 92 7.85 10.02 6.72
N LEU A 93 7.92 10.82 7.79
CA LEU A 93 9.11 11.03 8.60
C LEU A 93 9.23 9.90 9.61
#